data_AF-A0A941I2C0-F1
#
_entry.id   AF-A0A941I2C0-F1
#
_cell.length_a   1.000
_cell.length_b   1.000
_cell.length_c   1.000
_cell.angle_alpha   90.00
_cell.angle_beta   90.00
_cell.angle_gamma   90.00
#
_symmetry.space_group_name_H-M   'P 1'
#
loop_
_entity.id
_entity.type
_entity.pdbx_description
1 polymer ?
#
loop_
_entity_poly.entity_id
_entity_poly.type
_entity_poly.pdbx_seq_one_letter_code
_entity_poly.pdbx_strand_id
1 'polypeptide(L)' 'MNTSNAPLSQTQNPSIILDDAERQVCEVWTRVMGYHRPVSSFNTGKKGEFYERTYFEENTVEKAY' A
#
# COMPACT_ATOMS: atom_id res chain seq x y z
N MET A 1 28.60 -34.11 -7.72
CA MET A 1 27.45 -33.69 -6.90
C MET A 1 26.97 -32.36 -7.46
N ASN A 2 26.12 -32.39 -8.50
CA ASN A 2 25.52 -31.17 -9.05
C ASN A 2 24.09 -31.04 -8.52
N THR A 3 23.83 -29.98 -7.77
CA THR A 3 22.49 -29.61 -7.38
C THR A 3 21.75 -29.12 -8.62
N SER A 4 20.84 -29.95 -9.13
CA SER A 4 19.84 -29.57 -10.13
C SER A 4 18.88 -28.57 -9.50
N ASN A 5 19.17 -27.27 -9.62
CA ASN A 5 18.21 -26.22 -9.37
C ASN A 5 17.15 -26.27 -10.48
N ALA A 6 16.06 -27.00 -10.22
CA ALA A 6 14.86 -26.90 -11.03
C ALA A 6 14.37 -25.44 -10.98
N PRO A 7 14.07 -24.80 -12.12
CA PRO A 7 13.42 -23.50 -12.09
C PRO A 7 12.05 -23.67 -11.45
N LEU A 8 11.82 -22.97 -10.34
CA LEU A 8 10.51 -22.84 -9.71
C LEU A 8 9.54 -22.38 -10.80
N SER A 9 8.67 -23.28 -11.23
CA SER A 9 7.60 -23.02 -12.19
C SER A 9 6.79 -21.83 -11.68
N GLN A 10 6.84 -20.72 -12.42
CA GLN A 10 6.05 -19.53 -12.14
C GLN A 10 4.57 -19.92 -12.25
N THR A 11 3.93 -20.20 -11.12
CA THR A 11 2.49 -20.40 -11.07
C THR A 11 1.84 -19.10 -11.53
N GLN A 12 1.29 -19.11 -12.74
CA GLN A 12 0.50 -18.01 -13.28
C GLN A 12 -0.70 -17.84 -12.34
N ASN A 13 -0.66 -16.85 -11.45
CA ASN A 13 -1.81 -16.50 -10.62
C ASN A 13 -2.93 -16.07 -11.57
N PRO A 14 -4.06 -16.81 -11.67
CA PRO A 14 -5.15 -16.37 -12.52
C PRO A 14 -5.67 -15.04 -11.97
N SER A 15 -5.62 -13.99 -12.80
CA SER A 15 -6.22 -12.69 -12.46
C SER A 15 -7.73 -12.85 -12.43
N ILE A 16 -8.31 -12.96 -11.23
CA ILE A 16 -9.76 -12.99 -11.04
C ILE A 16 -10.29 -11.56 -11.23
N ILE A 17 -11.03 -11.35 -12.31
CA ILE A 17 -11.73 -10.10 -12.60
C ILE A 17 -13.12 -10.21 -11.98
N LEU A 18 -13.42 -9.39 -10.98
CA LEU A 18 -14.73 -9.30 -10.32
C LEU A 18 -15.43 -8.00 -10.76
N ASP A 19 -16.74 -8.08 -10.93
CA ASP A 19 -17.58 -6.90 -11.10
C ASP A 19 -17.68 -6.12 -9.78
N ASP A 20 -17.92 -4.80 -9.83
CA ASP A 20 -17.97 -3.96 -8.62
C ASP A 20 -19.06 -4.39 -7.64
N ALA A 21 -20.15 -5.00 -8.11
CA ALA A 21 -21.23 -5.52 -7.27
C ALA A 21 -20.82 -6.78 -6.47
N GLU A 22 -19.80 -7.51 -6.93
CA GLU A 22 -19.30 -8.72 -6.27
C GLU A 22 -18.18 -8.40 -5.26
N ARG A 23 -17.71 -7.15 -5.23
CA ARG A 23 -16.61 -6.72 -4.37
C ARG A 23 -17.13 -6.36 -2.97
N GLN A 24 -16.34 -6.73 -1.97
CA GLN A 24 -16.50 -6.25 -0.61
C GLN A 24 -15.71 -4.95 -0.41
N VAL A 25 -16.34 -3.93 0.16
CA VAL A 25 -15.65 -2.68 0.52
C VAL A 25 -14.60 -2.96 1.59
N CYS A 26 -13.37 -2.58 1.32
CA CYS A 26 -12.27 -2.64 2.28
C CYS A 26 -12.15 -1.31 3.01
N GLU A 27 -12.23 -1.34 4.34
CA GLU A 27 -11.98 -0.14 5.13
C GLU A 27 -10.47 0.08 5.29
N VAL A 28 -10.01 1.25 4.86
CA VAL A 28 -8.60 1.64 4.99
C VAL A 28 -8.39 2.40 6.30
N TRP A 29 -7.40 1.97 7.06
CA TRP A 29 -7.02 2.59 8.34
C TRP A 29 -5.65 3.23 8.25
N THR A 30 -5.48 4.39 8.88
CA THR A 30 -4.21 5.11 8.88
C THR A 30 -3.88 5.68 10.26
N ARG A 31 -2.61 5.95 10.51
CA ARG A 31 -2.14 6.50 11.78
C ARG A 31 -2.29 8.02 11.82
N VAL A 32 -3.02 8.52 12.81
CA VAL A 32 -3.23 9.94 13.07
C VAL A 32 -2.79 10.25 14.50
N MET A 33 -1.81 11.13 14.67
CA MET A 33 -1.37 11.63 15.99
C MET A 33 -1.10 10.54 17.05
N GLY A 34 -0.77 9.31 16.65
CA GLY A 34 -0.46 8.21 17.57
C GLY A 34 -1.36 6.99 17.48
N TYR A 35 -2.60 7.12 17.00
CA TYR A 35 -3.60 6.04 16.97
C TYR A 35 -4.11 5.74 15.55
N HIS A 36 -4.74 4.58 15.36
CA HIS A 36 -5.35 4.21 14.08
C HIS A 36 -6.77 4.77 13.98
N ARG A 37 -7.05 5.43 12.85
CA ARG A 37 -8.38 5.96 12.53
C ARG A 37 -8.76 5.51 11.11
N PRO A 38 -10.02 5.13 10.87
CA PRO A 38 -10.45 4.80 9.53
C PRO A 38 -10.47 6.05 8.64
N VAL A 39 -9.99 5.91 7.40
CA VAL A 39 -9.93 7.00 6.42
C VAL A 39 -11.34 7.47 6.03
N SER A 40 -12.33 6.56 6.07
CA SER A 40 -13.76 6.85 5.86
C SER A 40 -14.30 7.95 6.80
N SER A 41 -13.72 8.08 8.01
CA SER A 41 -14.11 9.05 9.02
C SER A 41 -13.52 10.46 8.79
N PHE A 42 -12.69 10.68 7.78
CA PHE A 42 -12.01 11.97 7.61
C PHE A 42 -13.00 13.06 7.14
N ASN A 43 -13.00 14.19 7.84
CA ASN A 43 -13.67 15.41 7.40
C ASN A 43 -12.82 16.18 6.36
N THR A 44 -13.40 17.20 5.73
CA THR A 44 -12.71 17.98 4.68
C THR A 44 -11.38 18.58 5.15
N GLY A 45 -11.33 19.14 6.37
CA GLY A 45 -10.09 19.72 6.92
C GLY A 45 -8.99 18.67 7.13
N LYS A 46 -9.35 17.49 7.66
CA LYS A 46 -8.41 16.40 7.87
C LYS A 46 -7.90 15.80 6.55
N LYS A 47 -8.74 15.77 5.51
CA LYS A 47 -8.32 15.39 4.16
C LYS A 47 -7.30 16.39 3.62
N GLY A 48 -7.57 17.69 3.74
CA GLY A 48 -6.63 18.76 3.35
C GLY A 48 -5.28 18.62 4.04
N GLU A 49 -5.27 18.54 5.37
CA GLU A 49 -4.02 18.36 6.13
C GLU A 49 -3.28 17.07 5.74
N PHE A 50 -3.98 15.98 5.41
CA PHE A 50 -3.35 14.76 4.94
C PHE A 50 -2.69 14.93 3.56
N TYR A 51 -3.33 15.62 2.61
CA TYR A 51 -2.77 15.85 1.27
C TYR A 51 -1.58 16.82 1.26
N GLU A 52 -1.49 17.69 2.26
CA GLU A 52 -0.35 18.61 2.41
C GLU A 52 0.88 17.95 3.06
N ARG A 53 0.78 16.69 3.52
CA ARG A 53 1.90 15.98 4.14
C ARG A 53 2.99 15.68 3.12
N THR A 54 4.22 16.06 3.45
CA THR A 54 5.42 15.65 2.71
C THR A 54 5.95 14.34 3.27
N TYR A 55 6.18 13.37 2.38
CA TYR A 55 6.78 12.08 2.74
C TYR A 55 8.29 12.13 2.53
N PHE A 56 9.00 11.38 3.35
CA PHE A 56 10.40 11.12 3.11
C PHE A 56 10.56 10.22 1.89
N GLU A 57 11.43 10.62 0.97
CA GLU A 57 11.81 9.84 -0.20
C GLU A 57 13.32 9.60 -0.18
N GLU A 58 13.75 8.35 0.03
CA GLU A 58 15.15 7.98 0.23
C GLU A 58 16.07 8.45 -0.91
N ASN A 59 15.59 8.39 -2.16
CA ASN A 59 16.37 8.73 -3.35
C ASN A 59 16.61 10.25 -3.52
N THR A 60 15.90 11.09 -2.76
CA THR A 60 16.01 12.56 -2.87
C THR A 60 17.03 13.15 -1.90
N VAL A 61 17.54 12.34 -0.97
CA VAL A 61 18.51 12.78 0.03
C VAL A 61 19.91 12.55 -0.51
N GLU A 62 20.70 13.62 -0.60
CA GLU A 62 22.13 13.49 -0.93
C GLU A 62 22.81 12.67 0.18
N LYS A 63 23.39 11.53 -0.19
CA LYS A 63 24.04 10.65 0.77
C LYS A 63 25.28 11.37 1.31
N ALA A 64 25.24 11.74 2.57
CA ALA A 64 26.41 12.22 3.30
C ALA A 64 27.39 11.06 3.48
N TYR A 65 28.38 10.96 2.59
CA TYR A 65 29.56 10.13 2.73
C TYR A 65 30.77 11.00 3.07
#